data_AF-A0A7D9ESW7-F1
#
_entry.id   AF-A0A7D9ESW7-F1
#
_cell.length_a   1.000
_cell.length_b   1.000
_cell.length_c   1.000
_cell.angle_alpha   90.00
_cell.angle_beta   90.00
_cell.angle_gamma   90.00
#
_symmetry.space_group_name_H-M   'P 1'
#
loop_
_entity.id
_entity.type
_entity.pdbx_description
1 polymer ?
#
loop_
_entity_poly.entity_id
_entity_poly.type
_entity_poly.pdbx_seq_one_letter_code
_entity_poly.pdbx_strand_id
1 'polypeptide(L)'
;MRVRSCSANLIYDDAVLQFSRRRRFSTKIRTKMEKNTISAKELEEKEGSKSGVCFIMKWTNEHDVEFCKEVITSKLFETKKRSAERAQVEQRSVRDRLKKLIKQFRKKENDERRASGISPELTELDTLLEEISEKEEASETLAADMGEREKRRLEEDHMAGQEMRKRAMETLSETKKRNTKIDQDSPKRKVRKGGNTALAFLAEKAEKETKLKEESNRLERERQEMEKEKTDNFMQQQNDMLTDILEMQRQQNNQVQASQMVLMQQQQQQGQALIALLSKIVDKEN
;
A
#
# COMPACT_ATOMS: atom_id res chain seq x y z
N MET A 1 -16.39 49.54 -71.67
CA MET A 1 -16.97 48.21 -71.37
C MET A 1 -16.42 47.19 -72.36
N ARG A 2 -15.55 46.27 -71.92
CA ARG A 2 -15.19 45.03 -72.62
C ARG A 2 -14.98 43.95 -71.57
N VAL A 3 -15.90 43.00 -71.53
CA VAL A 3 -15.88 41.84 -70.63
C VAL A 3 -14.89 40.83 -71.22
N ARG A 4 -13.89 40.41 -70.43
CA ARG A 4 -12.92 39.37 -70.77
C ARG A 4 -13.59 38.00 -70.57
N SER A 5 -13.78 37.25 -71.66
CA SER A 5 -14.19 35.84 -71.65
C SER A 5 -12.97 34.94 -71.86
N CYS A 6 -12.29 34.53 -70.79
CA CYS A 6 -11.26 33.49 -70.85
C CYS A 6 -11.15 32.78 -69.48
N SER A 7 -12.07 31.88 -69.17
CA SER A 7 -11.91 30.96 -68.01
C SER A 7 -13.01 29.90 -67.95
N ALA A 8 -13.17 29.09 -69.01
CA ALA A 8 -14.07 27.93 -68.95
C ALA A 8 -13.42 26.59 -69.33
N ASN A 9 -12.25 26.58 -69.99
CA ASN A 9 -11.65 25.34 -70.52
C ASN A 9 -10.52 24.73 -69.66
N LEU A 10 -10.24 25.26 -68.46
CA LEU A 10 -9.21 24.70 -67.56
C LEU A 10 -9.78 23.94 -66.34
N ILE A 11 -11.10 23.98 -66.13
CA ILE A 11 -11.73 23.36 -64.95
C ILE A 11 -12.20 21.92 -65.26
N TYR A 12 -12.49 21.61 -66.53
CA TYR A 12 -13.01 20.30 -66.91
C TYR A 12 -11.94 19.20 -66.94
N ASP A 13 -10.69 19.52 -67.31
CA ASP A 13 -9.61 18.52 -67.37
C ASP A 13 -9.11 18.09 -65.99
N ASP A 14 -9.14 18.98 -64.99
CA ASP A 14 -8.63 18.66 -63.65
C ASP A 14 -9.64 17.78 -62.85
N ALA A 15 -10.94 17.95 -63.11
CA ALA A 15 -11.99 17.11 -62.50
C ALA A 15 -11.93 15.66 -63.00
N VAL A 16 -11.64 15.45 -64.29
CA VAL A 16 -11.52 14.10 -64.88
C VAL A 16 -10.27 13.40 -64.36
N LEU A 17 -9.15 14.11 -64.23
CA LEU A 17 -7.89 13.57 -63.69
C LEU A 17 -7.98 13.23 -62.20
N GLN A 18 -8.66 14.06 -61.40
CA GLN A 18 -8.97 13.79 -59.99
C GLN A 18 -9.87 12.55 -59.85
N PHE A 19 -10.92 12.41 -60.68
CA PHE A 19 -11.82 11.27 -60.66
C PHE A 19 -11.13 9.96 -61.08
N SER A 20 -10.29 9.99 -62.12
CA SER A 20 -9.49 8.83 -62.55
C SER A 20 -8.43 8.42 -61.53
N ARG A 21 -7.85 9.38 -60.78
CA ARG A 21 -6.91 9.09 -59.69
C ARG A 21 -7.63 8.47 -58.48
N ARG A 22 -8.83 8.95 -58.14
CA ARG A 22 -9.65 8.42 -57.03
C ARG A 22 -10.17 7.00 -57.31
N ARG A 23 -10.58 6.71 -58.55
CA ARG A 23 -10.91 5.33 -59.00
C ARG A 23 -9.70 4.39 -58.93
N ARG A 24 -8.52 4.82 -59.41
CA ARG A 24 -7.30 4.00 -59.35
C ARG A 24 -6.81 3.75 -57.92
N PHE A 25 -6.99 4.70 -57.01
CA PHE A 25 -6.65 4.51 -55.59
C PHE A 25 -7.63 3.55 -54.90
N SER A 26 -8.93 3.68 -55.19
CA SER A 26 -9.97 2.79 -54.66
C SER A 26 -9.81 1.34 -55.15
N THR A 27 -9.48 1.12 -56.44
CA THR A 27 -9.22 -0.24 -56.95
C THR A 27 -7.92 -0.84 -56.40
N LYS A 28 -6.90 -0.03 -56.10
CA LYS A 28 -5.69 -0.48 -55.41
C LYS A 28 -5.96 -0.90 -53.97
N ILE A 29 -6.82 -0.18 -53.23
CA ILE A 29 -7.20 -0.58 -51.87
C ILE A 29 -8.05 -1.85 -51.90
N ARG A 30 -9.01 -1.96 -52.83
CA ARG A 30 -9.85 -3.16 -52.97
C ARG A 30 -9.05 -4.41 -53.33
N THR A 31 -8.15 -4.31 -54.31
CA THR A 31 -7.26 -5.43 -54.69
C THR A 31 -6.25 -5.80 -53.60
N LYS A 32 -5.82 -4.84 -52.77
CA LYS A 32 -4.97 -5.10 -51.59
C LYS A 32 -5.77 -5.82 -50.49
N MET A 33 -7.02 -5.43 -50.27
CA MET A 33 -7.93 -6.08 -49.32
C MET A 33 -8.27 -7.51 -49.76
N GLU A 34 -8.58 -7.73 -51.04
CA GLU A 34 -8.89 -9.05 -51.64
C GLU A 34 -7.68 -9.99 -51.62
N LYS A 35 -6.47 -9.49 -51.94
CA LYS A 35 -5.24 -10.30 -51.83
C LYS A 35 -4.91 -10.69 -50.39
N ASN A 36 -5.18 -9.81 -49.42
CA ASN A 36 -5.04 -10.15 -48.00
C ASN A 36 -6.10 -11.16 -47.54
N THR A 37 -7.31 -11.15 -48.10
CA THR A 37 -8.36 -12.14 -47.74
C THR A 37 -8.11 -13.51 -48.38
N ILE A 38 -7.58 -13.56 -49.60
CA ILE A 38 -7.18 -14.82 -50.25
C ILE A 38 -5.99 -15.45 -49.51
N SER A 39 -4.97 -14.65 -49.16
CA SER A 39 -3.83 -15.13 -48.36
C SER A 39 -4.22 -15.60 -46.95
N ALA A 40 -5.29 -15.06 -46.36
CA ALA A 40 -5.79 -15.51 -45.06
C ALA A 40 -6.55 -16.84 -45.17
N LYS A 41 -7.29 -17.06 -46.27
CA LYS A 41 -8.01 -18.33 -46.51
C LYS A 41 -7.08 -19.48 -46.91
N GLU A 42 -5.97 -19.19 -47.59
CA GLU A 42 -4.95 -20.19 -47.95
C GLU A 42 -4.09 -20.65 -46.75
N LEU A 43 -4.20 -19.97 -45.61
CA LEU A 43 -3.49 -20.31 -44.36
C LEU A 43 -4.31 -21.20 -43.40
N GLU A 44 -5.59 -21.45 -43.67
CA GLU A 44 -6.41 -22.37 -42.84
C GLU A 44 -6.39 -23.83 -43.33
N GLU A 45 -5.81 -24.14 -44.50
CA GLU A 45 -5.93 -25.46 -45.13
C GLU A 45 -4.65 -26.33 -45.09
N LYS A 46 -3.62 -25.96 -44.31
CA LYS A 46 -2.39 -26.76 -44.17
C LYS A 46 -1.89 -26.91 -42.74
N GLU A 47 -2.68 -27.57 -41.89
CA GLU A 47 -2.22 -28.14 -40.62
C GLU A 47 -2.16 -29.66 -40.77
N GLY A 48 -1.15 -30.12 -41.51
CA GLY A 48 -0.85 -31.53 -41.74
C GLY A 48 0.66 -31.76 -41.62
N SER A 49 1.09 -32.06 -40.40
CA SER A 49 2.31 -32.79 -40.05
C SER A 49 3.66 -32.23 -40.56
N LYS A 50 4.35 -31.43 -39.74
CA LYS A 50 5.82 -31.42 -39.67
C LYS A 50 6.32 -31.23 -38.25
N SER A 51 7.05 -32.25 -37.80
CA SER A 51 7.85 -32.35 -36.59
C SER A 51 8.94 -31.27 -36.52
N GLY A 52 9.18 -30.73 -35.32
CA GLY A 52 10.42 -30.00 -34.99
C GLY A 52 10.37 -28.47 -34.95
N VAL A 53 9.20 -27.85 -34.83
CA VAL A 53 9.09 -26.39 -34.66
C VAL A 53 8.83 -26.07 -33.19
N CYS A 54 9.62 -25.18 -32.59
CA CYS A 54 9.30 -24.57 -31.30
C CYS A 54 7.85 -24.05 -31.40
N PHE A 55 6.95 -24.67 -30.64
CA PHE A 55 5.53 -24.33 -30.66
C PHE A 55 5.39 -22.91 -30.13
N ILE A 56 5.38 -21.92 -31.03
CA ILE A 56 5.07 -20.54 -30.69
C ILE A 56 3.62 -20.56 -30.24
N MET A 57 3.41 -20.52 -28.93
CA MET A 57 2.08 -20.51 -28.34
C MET A 57 1.31 -19.30 -28.89
N LYS A 58 0.21 -19.59 -29.59
CA LYS A 58 -0.71 -18.57 -30.09
C LYS A 58 -1.65 -18.19 -28.96
N TRP A 59 -1.52 -16.96 -28.49
CA TRP A 59 -2.43 -16.42 -27.50
C TRP A 59 -3.83 -16.24 -28.11
N THR A 60 -4.83 -16.86 -27.49
CA THR A 60 -6.26 -16.67 -27.79
C THR A 60 -6.91 -15.87 -26.66
N ASN A 61 -8.15 -15.39 -26.87
CA ASN A 61 -8.88 -14.66 -25.83
C ASN A 61 -9.02 -15.48 -24.53
N GLU A 62 -9.19 -16.81 -24.63
CA GLU A 62 -9.26 -17.71 -23.47
C GLU A 62 -7.94 -17.75 -22.70
N HIS A 63 -6.81 -17.78 -23.40
CA HIS A 63 -5.49 -17.68 -22.75
C HIS A 63 -5.30 -16.32 -22.07
N ASP A 64 -5.84 -15.23 -22.62
CA ASP A 64 -5.76 -13.90 -22.02
C ASP A 64 -6.61 -13.81 -20.74
N VAL A 65 -7.78 -14.47 -20.70
CA VAL A 65 -8.62 -14.57 -19.50
C VAL A 65 -7.89 -15.30 -18.38
N GLU A 66 -7.34 -16.49 -18.65
CA GLU A 66 -6.62 -17.27 -17.65
C GLU A 66 -5.34 -16.55 -17.19
N PHE A 67 -4.63 -15.89 -18.10
CA PHE A 67 -3.49 -15.04 -17.76
C PHE A 67 -3.87 -13.90 -16.80
N CYS A 68 -4.98 -13.21 -17.07
CA CYS A 68 -5.43 -12.13 -16.18
C CYS A 68 -5.85 -12.66 -14.80
N LYS A 69 -6.52 -13.81 -14.72
CA LYS A 69 -6.84 -14.49 -13.45
C LYS A 69 -5.59 -14.85 -12.66
N GLU A 70 -4.57 -15.37 -13.33
CA GLU A 70 -3.29 -15.71 -12.71
C GLU A 70 -2.56 -14.47 -12.19
N VAL A 71 -2.54 -13.37 -12.97
CA VAL A 71 -1.95 -12.08 -12.55
C VAL A 71 -2.64 -11.53 -11.31
N ILE A 72 -3.97 -11.62 -11.25
CA ILE A 72 -4.77 -11.20 -10.08
C ILE A 72 -4.41 -12.06 -8.86
N THR A 73 -4.36 -13.37 -9.03
CA THR A 73 -4.08 -14.35 -7.97
C THR A 73 -2.64 -14.23 -7.45
N SER A 74 -1.70 -13.86 -8.30
CA SER A 74 -0.27 -13.72 -7.98
C SER A 74 0.06 -12.57 -7.04
N LYS A 75 -0.94 -11.83 -6.53
CA LYS A 75 -0.80 -10.73 -5.57
C LYS A 75 0.26 -9.70 -6.00
N LEU A 76 0.37 -9.51 -7.31
CA LEU A 76 1.46 -8.76 -7.94
C LEU A 76 1.49 -7.28 -7.51
N PHE A 77 0.38 -6.79 -6.95
CA PHE A 77 0.17 -5.41 -6.52
C PHE A 77 0.33 -5.18 -5.01
N GLU A 78 0.44 -6.26 -4.21
CA GLU A 78 0.68 -6.17 -2.75
C GLU A 78 2.16 -5.81 -2.45
N THR A 79 3.07 -6.20 -3.33
CA THR A 79 4.51 -5.97 -3.14
C THR A 79 4.96 -4.61 -3.69
N LYS A 80 5.92 -3.98 -3.00
CA LYS A 80 6.46 -2.66 -3.37
C LYS A 80 6.96 -2.67 -4.82
N LYS A 81 6.51 -1.69 -5.61
CA LYS A 81 6.93 -1.50 -7.02
C LYS A 81 8.46 -1.45 -7.12
N ARG A 82 9.04 -2.25 -8.03
CA ARG A 82 10.50 -2.45 -8.21
C ARG A 82 11.26 -3.06 -7.03
N SER A 83 10.57 -3.73 -6.09
CA SER A 83 11.23 -4.61 -5.12
C SER A 83 11.92 -5.79 -5.83
N ALA A 84 12.99 -6.33 -5.24
CA ALA A 84 13.62 -7.56 -5.71
C ALA A 84 12.63 -8.74 -5.74
N GLU A 85 11.70 -8.77 -4.79
CA GLU A 85 10.62 -9.74 -4.69
C GLU A 85 9.64 -9.64 -5.87
N ARG A 86 9.26 -8.40 -6.25
CA ARG A 86 8.40 -8.15 -7.41
C ARG A 86 9.12 -8.37 -8.73
N ALA A 87 10.44 -8.15 -8.79
CA ALA A 87 11.23 -8.35 -10.00
C ALA A 87 11.35 -9.83 -10.42
N GLN A 88 11.33 -10.76 -9.46
CA GLN A 88 11.29 -12.20 -9.76
C GLN A 88 9.91 -12.66 -10.26
N VAL A 89 8.83 -12.09 -9.70
CA VAL A 89 7.43 -12.40 -10.09
C VAL A 89 7.05 -11.71 -11.41
N GLU A 90 7.63 -10.54 -11.71
CA GLU A 90 7.27 -9.70 -12.84
C GLU A 90 8.25 -9.88 -14.02
N GLN A 91 8.15 -11.04 -14.68
CA GLN A 91 8.84 -11.30 -15.93
C GLN A 91 8.47 -10.24 -16.98
N ARG A 92 9.46 -9.74 -17.74
CA ARG A 92 9.24 -8.67 -18.74
C ARG A 92 8.14 -9.03 -19.75
N SER A 93 8.05 -10.30 -20.12
CA SER A 93 6.99 -10.86 -20.99
C SER A 93 5.58 -10.64 -20.43
N VAL A 94 5.38 -10.87 -19.13
CA VAL A 94 4.09 -10.68 -18.42
C VAL A 94 3.67 -9.22 -18.48
N ARG A 95 4.58 -8.28 -18.12
CA ARG A 95 4.31 -6.84 -18.22
C ARG A 95 3.94 -6.41 -19.63
N ASP A 96 4.74 -6.83 -20.61
CA ASP A 96 4.57 -6.37 -21.98
C ASP A 96 3.26 -6.92 -22.59
N ARG A 97 2.86 -8.15 -22.21
CA ARG A 97 1.55 -8.71 -22.56
C ARG A 97 0.40 -7.95 -21.90
N LEU A 98 0.45 -7.75 -20.58
CA LEU A 98 -0.59 -7.05 -19.84
C LEU A 98 -0.80 -5.62 -20.36
N LYS A 99 0.28 -4.87 -20.59
CA LYS A 99 0.22 -3.53 -21.19
C LYS A 99 -0.42 -3.52 -22.57
N LYS A 100 -0.16 -4.56 -23.38
CA LYS A 100 -0.80 -4.70 -24.69
C LYS A 100 -2.30 -4.91 -24.55
N LEU A 101 -2.74 -5.79 -23.64
CA LEU A 101 -4.16 -6.07 -23.39
C LEU A 101 -4.90 -4.84 -22.88
N ILE A 102 -4.38 -4.16 -21.86
CA ILE A 102 -4.97 -2.91 -21.34
C ILE A 102 -5.07 -1.84 -22.44
N LYS A 103 -4.05 -1.71 -23.29
CA LYS A 103 -4.07 -0.77 -24.42
C LYS A 103 -5.13 -1.14 -25.46
N GLN A 104 -5.32 -2.43 -25.74
CA GLN A 104 -6.35 -2.91 -26.67
C GLN A 104 -7.75 -2.68 -26.10
N PHE A 105 -7.95 -2.96 -24.81
CA PHE A 105 -9.20 -2.71 -24.08
C PHE A 105 -9.61 -1.24 -24.13
N ARG A 106 -8.74 -0.32 -23.67
CA ARG A 106 -8.99 1.13 -23.69
C ARG A 106 -9.27 1.66 -25.10
N LYS A 107 -8.62 1.07 -26.12
CA LYS A 107 -8.86 1.43 -27.51
C LYS A 107 -10.24 0.97 -27.98
N LYS A 108 -10.62 -0.27 -27.67
CA LYS A 108 -11.93 -0.84 -28.00
C LYS A 108 -13.07 -0.02 -27.37
N GLU A 109 -12.98 0.28 -26.08
CA GLU A 109 -13.92 1.17 -25.40
C GLU A 109 -14.05 2.55 -26.09
N ASN A 110 -12.92 3.17 -26.45
CA ASN A 110 -12.93 4.49 -27.06
C ASN A 110 -13.50 4.48 -28.49
N ASP A 111 -13.17 3.46 -29.27
CA ASP A 111 -13.68 3.28 -30.64
C ASP A 111 -15.20 2.98 -30.61
N GLU A 112 -15.70 2.18 -29.66
CA GLU A 112 -17.13 1.88 -29.49
C GLU A 112 -17.92 3.09 -28.96
N ARG A 113 -17.39 3.80 -27.94
CA ARG A 113 -17.96 5.06 -27.44
C ARG A 113 -18.08 6.10 -28.55
N ARG A 114 -17.11 6.15 -29.46
CA ARG A 114 -17.10 7.06 -30.62
C ARG A 114 -18.05 6.64 -31.74
N ALA A 115 -18.28 5.33 -31.91
CA ALA A 115 -19.06 4.80 -33.02
C ALA A 115 -20.55 4.66 -32.71
N SER A 116 -20.93 4.14 -31.53
CA SER A 116 -22.33 3.83 -31.19
C SER A 116 -22.92 4.77 -30.13
N GLY A 117 -22.09 5.48 -29.35
CA GLY A 117 -22.53 6.29 -28.22
C GLY A 117 -23.16 5.47 -27.08
N ILE A 118 -23.14 4.14 -27.17
CA ILE A 118 -23.71 3.19 -26.22
C ILE A 118 -22.57 2.30 -25.72
N SER A 119 -22.59 1.99 -24.41
CA SER A 119 -21.55 1.21 -23.74
C SER A 119 -21.44 -0.22 -24.31
N PRO A 120 -20.23 -0.74 -24.57
CA PRO A 120 -19.98 -2.15 -24.90
C PRO A 120 -20.53 -3.11 -23.83
N GLU A 121 -20.91 -4.33 -24.23
CA GLU A 121 -21.11 -5.44 -23.29
C GLU A 121 -19.75 -5.85 -22.71
N LEU A 122 -19.62 -5.79 -21.38
CA LEU A 122 -18.39 -6.12 -20.66
C LEU A 122 -18.12 -7.63 -20.76
N THR A 123 -17.09 -8.01 -21.50
CA THR A 123 -16.64 -9.41 -21.52
C THR A 123 -15.87 -9.74 -20.25
N GLU A 124 -15.78 -11.02 -19.86
CA GLU A 124 -15.02 -11.44 -18.66
C GLU A 124 -13.58 -10.89 -18.66
N LEU A 125 -12.93 -10.86 -19.83
CA LEU A 125 -11.59 -10.29 -20.00
C LEU A 125 -11.55 -8.80 -19.70
N ASP A 126 -12.59 -8.06 -20.08
CA ASP A 126 -12.70 -6.62 -19.84
C ASP A 126 -12.80 -6.33 -18.34
N THR A 127 -13.63 -7.09 -17.61
CA THR A 127 -13.75 -7.00 -16.15
C THR A 127 -12.42 -7.29 -15.44
N LEU A 128 -11.71 -8.33 -15.87
CA LEU A 128 -10.40 -8.67 -15.28
C LEU A 128 -9.34 -7.60 -15.56
N LEU A 129 -9.35 -6.98 -16.75
CA LEU A 129 -8.43 -5.89 -17.09
C LEU A 129 -8.74 -4.60 -16.31
N GLU A 130 -10.01 -4.34 -16.03
CA GLU A 130 -10.45 -3.24 -15.17
C GLU A 130 -9.99 -3.46 -13.73
N GLU A 131 -10.25 -4.64 -13.14
CA GLU A 131 -9.78 -4.99 -11.78
C GLU A 131 -8.24 -4.88 -11.66
N ILE A 132 -7.51 -5.37 -12.66
CA ILE A 132 -6.04 -5.25 -12.68
C ILE A 132 -5.61 -3.79 -12.73
N SER A 133 -6.29 -2.96 -13.54
CA SER A 133 -5.97 -1.53 -13.66
C SER A 133 -6.25 -0.81 -12.34
N GLU A 134 -7.36 -1.09 -11.68
CA GLU A 134 -7.71 -0.51 -10.37
C GLU A 134 -6.69 -0.90 -9.29
N LYS A 135 -6.29 -2.17 -9.24
CA LYS A 135 -5.25 -2.64 -8.29
C LYS A 135 -3.89 -2.01 -8.57
N GLU A 136 -3.54 -1.78 -9.83
CA GLU A 136 -2.31 -1.06 -10.20
C GLU A 136 -2.35 0.38 -9.70
N GLU A 137 -3.43 1.11 -9.97
CA GLU A 137 -3.62 2.50 -9.54
C GLU A 137 -3.65 2.64 -8.01
N ALA A 138 -4.33 1.73 -7.30
CA ALA A 138 -4.33 1.70 -5.83
C ALA A 138 -2.91 1.47 -5.25
N SER A 139 -2.13 0.58 -5.86
CA SER A 139 -0.74 0.34 -5.46
C SER A 139 0.14 1.58 -5.70
N GLU A 140 -0.08 2.31 -6.79
CA GLU A 140 0.64 3.55 -7.10
C GLU A 140 0.29 4.70 -6.15
N THR A 141 -0.99 4.88 -5.82
CA THR A 141 -1.44 5.93 -4.89
C THR A 141 -0.90 5.68 -3.48
N LEU A 142 -0.94 4.44 -2.98
CA LEU A 142 -0.33 4.07 -1.70
C LEU A 142 1.18 4.32 -1.69
N ALA A 143 1.89 4.00 -2.79
CA ALA A 143 3.31 4.25 -2.90
C ALA A 143 3.64 5.77 -2.91
N ALA A 144 2.79 6.57 -3.56
CA ALA A 144 2.93 8.03 -3.60
C ALA A 144 2.70 8.65 -2.21
N ASP A 145 1.65 8.26 -1.51
CA ASP A 145 1.33 8.76 -0.16
C ASP A 145 2.44 8.41 0.85
N MET A 146 2.94 7.17 0.81
CA MET A 146 4.08 6.76 1.65
C MET A 146 5.34 7.59 1.36
N GLY A 147 5.62 7.87 0.09
CA GLY A 147 6.74 8.73 -0.31
C GLY A 147 6.58 10.18 0.13
N GLU A 148 5.36 10.73 0.03
CA GLU A 148 5.07 12.08 0.50
C GLU A 148 5.20 12.19 2.02
N ARG A 149 4.69 11.19 2.75
CA ARG A 149 4.80 11.12 4.21
C ARG A 149 6.24 11.04 4.69
N GLU A 150 7.08 10.25 4.00
CA GLU A 150 8.52 10.17 4.28
C GLU A 150 9.22 11.52 4.03
N LYS A 151 8.92 12.17 2.89
CA LYS A 151 9.45 13.49 2.58
C LYS A 151 9.07 14.53 3.64
N ARG A 152 7.81 14.53 4.08
CA ARG A 152 7.33 15.45 5.13
C ARG A 152 8.07 15.26 6.45
N ARG A 153 8.29 14.01 6.86
CA ARG A 153 9.08 13.69 8.07
C ARG A 153 10.52 14.20 7.96
N LEU A 154 11.17 13.97 6.83
CA LEU A 154 12.53 14.46 6.60
C LEU A 154 12.60 15.99 6.64
N GLU A 155 11.59 16.67 6.11
CA GLU A 155 11.49 18.12 6.11
C GLU A 155 11.22 18.68 7.52
N GLU A 156 10.36 18.02 8.30
CA GLU A 156 10.11 18.32 9.72
C GLU A 156 11.39 18.16 10.56
N ASP A 157 12.11 17.04 10.43
CA ASP A 157 13.38 16.80 11.14
C ASP A 157 14.44 17.84 10.76
N HIS A 158 14.52 18.20 9.47
CA HIS A 158 15.43 19.22 8.99
C HIS A 158 15.09 20.60 9.56
N MET A 159 13.80 21.00 9.57
CA MET A 159 13.35 22.25 10.17
C MET A 159 13.62 22.29 11.67
N ALA A 160 13.34 21.21 12.40
CA ALA A 160 13.62 21.10 13.83
C ALA A 160 15.13 21.24 14.13
N GLY A 161 15.98 20.60 13.32
CA GLY A 161 17.43 20.75 13.41
C GLY A 161 17.91 22.18 13.17
N GLN A 162 17.35 22.85 12.16
CA GLN A 162 17.65 24.26 11.87
C GLN A 162 17.16 25.20 12.98
N GLU A 163 15.98 24.94 13.55
CA GLU A 163 15.42 25.73 14.64
C GLU A 163 16.26 25.61 15.91
N MET A 164 16.68 24.39 16.29
CA MET A 164 17.61 24.18 17.41
C MET A 164 18.92 24.93 17.21
N ARG A 165 19.49 24.88 15.98
CA ARG A 165 20.70 25.63 15.65
C ARG A 165 20.49 27.15 15.77
N LYS A 166 19.37 27.67 15.27
CA LYS A 166 19.03 29.10 15.36
C LYS A 166 18.90 29.55 16.81
N ARG A 167 18.17 28.79 17.62
CA ARG A 167 17.97 29.06 19.06
C ARG A 167 19.28 29.07 19.84
N ALA A 168 20.18 28.12 19.55
CA ALA A 168 21.52 28.10 20.13
C ALA A 168 22.36 29.32 19.72
N MET A 169 22.31 29.71 18.44
CA MET A 169 23.02 30.90 17.94
C MET A 169 22.47 32.21 18.53
N GLU A 170 21.16 32.30 18.73
CA GLU A 170 20.53 33.44 19.41
C GLU A 170 21.00 33.54 20.87
N THR A 171 21.01 32.43 21.60
CA THR A 171 21.49 32.35 23.00
C THR A 171 22.96 32.76 23.11
N LEU A 172 23.82 32.29 22.18
CA LEU A 172 25.23 32.69 22.09
C LEU A 172 25.39 34.18 21.71
N SER A 173 24.51 34.69 20.84
CA SER A 173 24.52 36.11 20.47
C SER A 173 24.08 37.00 21.63
N GLU A 174 23.16 36.55 22.49
CA GLU A 174 22.71 37.27 23.68
C GLU A 174 23.75 37.29 24.80
N THR A 175 24.49 36.19 25.01
CA THR A 175 25.67 36.19 25.90
C THR A 175 26.78 37.09 25.36
N LYS A 176 27.00 37.10 24.03
CA LYS A 176 27.96 38.02 23.39
C LYS A 176 27.53 39.48 23.47
N LYS A 177 26.24 39.79 23.29
CA LYS A 177 25.66 41.14 23.43
C LYS A 177 25.74 41.64 24.88
N ARG A 178 25.57 40.75 25.87
CA ARG A 178 25.84 41.07 27.28
C ARG A 178 27.33 41.40 27.51
N ASN A 179 28.24 40.72 26.82
CA ASN A 179 29.67 41.00 26.93
C ASN A 179 30.09 42.30 26.21
N THR A 180 29.54 42.63 25.03
CA THR A 180 29.89 43.85 24.28
C THR A 180 29.26 45.14 24.84
N LYS A 181 28.13 45.06 25.56
CA LYS A 181 27.58 46.23 26.28
C LYS A 181 28.43 46.64 27.49
N ILE A 182 29.34 45.78 27.95
CA ILE A 182 30.32 46.09 29.01
C ILE A 182 31.52 46.87 28.44
N ASP A 183 31.75 46.84 27.12
CA ASP A 183 32.98 47.33 26.49
C ASP A 183 32.87 48.70 25.81
N GLN A 184 31.68 49.31 25.70
CA GLN A 184 31.48 50.58 24.98
C GLN A 184 31.43 51.85 25.83
N ASP A 185 31.55 51.78 27.15
CA ASP A 185 31.79 52.99 27.94
C ASP A 185 32.81 52.71 29.04
N SER A 186 34.08 52.82 28.65
CA SER A 186 35.21 52.80 29.56
C SER A 186 35.75 54.22 29.78
N PRO A 187 35.26 54.97 30.78
CA PRO A 187 36.07 55.94 31.50
C PRO A 187 36.68 55.27 32.73
N LYS A 188 37.99 55.46 32.88
CA LYS A 188 38.84 54.97 33.97
C LYS A 188 38.17 55.08 35.35
N ARG A 189 38.09 53.92 36.02
CA ARG A 189 38.06 53.67 37.48
C ARG A 189 37.71 54.88 38.38
N LYS A 190 36.55 54.83 39.02
CA LYS A 190 36.38 55.19 40.46
C LYS A 190 35.33 54.29 41.10
N VAL A 191 35.78 53.33 41.92
CA VAL A 191 34.91 52.50 42.75
C VAL A 191 34.30 53.37 43.83
N ARG A 192 32.96 53.48 43.86
CA ARG A 192 32.20 54.02 44.99
C ARG A 192 31.06 53.07 45.34
N LYS A 193 31.24 52.42 46.51
CA LYS A 193 30.25 52.05 47.52
C LYS A 193 28.78 52.12 47.05
N GLY A 194 28.25 50.98 46.59
CA GLY A 194 26.84 50.84 46.19
C GLY A 194 26.48 49.49 45.57
N GLY A 195 27.07 48.38 46.02
CA GLY A 195 26.87 47.05 45.42
C GLY A 195 25.79 46.19 46.05
N ASN A 196 25.34 46.50 47.28
CA ASN A 196 24.59 45.52 48.06
C ASN A 196 23.15 45.31 47.56
N THR A 197 22.45 46.38 47.16
CA THR A 197 21.06 46.30 46.70
C THR A 197 20.94 45.68 45.30
N ALA A 198 21.88 45.97 44.41
CA ALA A 198 21.89 45.39 43.06
C ALA A 198 22.30 43.90 43.07
N LEU A 199 23.24 43.51 43.93
CA LEU A 199 23.62 42.10 44.09
C LEU A 199 22.50 41.28 44.72
N ALA A 200 21.76 41.84 45.69
CA ALA A 200 20.58 41.19 46.27
C ALA A 200 19.49 40.94 45.22
N PHE A 201 19.19 41.92 44.36
CA PHE A 201 18.21 41.76 43.28
C PHE A 201 18.64 40.71 42.24
N LEU A 202 19.93 40.65 41.89
CA LEU A 202 20.45 39.64 40.96
C LEU A 202 20.42 38.24 41.56
N ALA A 203 20.74 38.10 42.86
CA ALA A 203 20.64 36.85 43.58
C ALA A 203 19.18 36.36 43.69
N GLU A 204 18.26 37.26 44.05
CA GLU A 204 16.82 36.96 44.13
C GLU A 204 16.25 36.55 42.76
N LYS A 205 16.69 37.21 41.68
CA LYS A 205 16.28 36.85 40.32
C LYS A 205 16.84 35.49 39.89
N ALA A 206 18.10 35.21 40.19
CA ALA A 206 18.71 33.91 39.91
C ALA A 206 17.99 32.78 40.67
N GLU A 207 17.65 33.00 41.94
CA GLU A 207 16.91 32.04 42.75
C GLU A 207 15.49 31.79 42.21
N LYS A 208 14.80 32.82 41.72
CA LYS A 208 13.50 32.67 41.07
C LYS A 208 13.60 31.88 39.76
N GLU A 209 14.65 32.10 38.97
CA GLU A 209 14.87 31.38 37.72
C GLU A 209 15.20 29.90 37.96
N THR A 210 16.01 29.59 38.96
CA THR A 210 16.30 28.19 39.35
C THR A 210 15.06 27.50 39.92
N LYS A 211 14.26 28.20 40.75
CA LYS A 211 13.00 27.67 41.29
C LYS A 211 12.00 27.33 40.20
N LEU A 212 11.80 28.21 39.21
CA LEU A 212 10.92 27.94 38.07
C LEU A 212 11.42 26.76 37.23
N LYS A 213 12.75 26.62 37.07
CA LYS A 213 13.34 25.50 36.34
C LYS A 213 13.16 24.17 37.08
N GLU A 214 13.33 24.17 38.39
CA GLU A 214 13.09 23.00 39.25
C GLU A 214 11.61 22.60 39.25
N GLU A 215 10.69 23.55 39.35
CA GLU A 215 9.24 23.29 39.31
C GLU A 215 8.81 22.72 37.95
N SER A 216 9.31 23.26 36.85
CA SER A 216 9.09 22.71 35.50
C SER A 216 9.61 21.28 35.37
N ASN A 217 10.80 21.00 35.89
CA ASN A 217 11.36 19.64 35.87
C ASN A 217 10.57 18.68 36.79
N ARG A 218 10.04 19.17 37.91
CA ARG A 218 9.22 18.36 38.83
C ARG A 218 7.91 17.94 38.16
N LEU A 219 7.20 18.90 37.56
CA LEU A 219 5.95 18.63 36.83
C LEU A 219 6.14 17.63 35.68
N GLU A 220 7.27 17.71 34.96
CA GLU A 220 7.56 16.74 33.90
C GLU A 220 7.83 15.33 34.45
N ARG A 221 8.52 15.21 35.60
CA ARG A 221 8.70 13.92 36.27
C ARG A 221 7.38 13.33 36.75
N GLU A 222 6.54 14.13 37.39
CA GLU A 222 5.19 13.71 37.82
C GLU A 222 4.35 13.25 36.62
N ARG A 223 4.42 13.95 35.49
CA ARG A 223 3.73 13.55 34.26
C ARG A 223 4.23 12.22 33.71
N GLN A 224 5.54 11.99 33.71
CA GLN A 224 6.13 10.72 33.29
C GLN A 224 5.80 9.57 34.24
N GLU A 225 5.76 9.81 35.55
CA GLU A 225 5.35 8.81 36.55
C GLU A 225 3.87 8.44 36.38
N MET A 226 2.99 9.41 36.21
CA MET A 226 1.57 9.17 35.93
C MET A 226 1.35 8.39 34.62
N GLU A 227 2.17 8.63 33.60
CA GLU A 227 2.09 7.88 32.34
C GLU A 227 2.58 6.44 32.51
N LYS A 228 3.68 6.22 33.24
CA LYS A 228 4.17 4.88 33.59
C LYS A 228 3.18 4.11 34.45
N GLU A 229 2.58 4.75 35.45
CA GLU A 229 1.57 4.14 36.30
C GLU A 229 0.34 3.73 35.48
N LYS A 230 -0.11 4.55 34.52
CA LYS A 230 -1.18 4.17 33.59
C LYS A 230 -0.81 2.96 32.74
N THR A 231 0.43 2.89 32.24
CA THR A 231 0.88 1.73 31.46
C THR A 231 1.01 0.47 32.31
N ASP A 232 1.49 0.60 33.55
CA ASP A 232 1.64 -0.52 34.48
C ASP A 232 0.26 -1.03 34.93
N ASN A 233 -0.67 -0.13 35.25
CA ASN A 233 -2.06 -0.48 35.55
C ASN A 233 -2.75 -1.19 34.38
N PHE A 234 -2.51 -0.73 33.14
CA PHE A 234 -3.05 -1.40 31.95
C PHE A 234 -2.45 -2.79 31.75
N MET A 235 -1.13 -2.94 31.93
CA MET A 235 -0.47 -4.24 31.83
C MET A 235 -0.93 -5.20 32.92
N GLN A 236 -1.11 -4.70 34.15
CA GLN A 236 -1.67 -5.47 35.26
C GLN A 236 -3.08 -5.95 34.94
N GLN A 237 -3.96 -5.07 34.42
CA GLN A 237 -5.31 -5.48 34.00
C GLN A 237 -5.29 -6.58 32.93
N GLN A 238 -4.37 -6.53 31.95
CA GLN A 238 -4.21 -7.60 30.96
C GLN A 238 -3.75 -8.91 31.60
N ASN A 239 -2.81 -8.86 32.54
CA ASN A 239 -2.30 -10.04 33.24
C ASN A 239 -3.35 -10.66 34.18
N ASP A 240 -4.16 -9.84 34.85
CA ASP A 240 -5.24 -10.30 35.73
C ASP A 240 -6.32 -11.02 34.90
N MET A 241 -6.72 -10.46 33.75
CA MET A 241 -7.66 -11.11 32.83
C MET A 241 -7.13 -12.46 32.33
N LEU A 242 -5.84 -12.55 32.00
CA LEU A 242 -5.23 -13.81 31.57
C LEU A 242 -5.22 -14.85 32.71
N THR A 243 -4.97 -14.40 33.94
CA THR A 243 -4.97 -15.25 35.13
C THR A 243 -6.37 -15.83 35.40
N ASP A 244 -7.41 -14.99 35.29
CA ASP A 244 -8.80 -15.42 35.44
C ASP A 244 -9.21 -16.48 34.40
N ILE A 245 -8.79 -16.30 33.13
CA ILE A 245 -9.05 -17.28 32.07
C ILE A 245 -8.36 -18.62 32.38
N LEU A 246 -7.11 -18.57 32.85
CA LEU A 246 -6.36 -19.78 33.19
C LEU A 246 -6.97 -20.51 34.40
N GLU A 247 -7.42 -19.78 35.41
CA GLU A 247 -8.08 -20.35 36.58
C GLU A 247 -9.42 -20.97 36.22
N MET A 248 -10.21 -20.31 35.37
CA MET A 248 -11.47 -20.86 34.84
C MET A 248 -11.25 -22.19 34.11
N GLN A 249 -10.21 -22.26 33.26
CA GLN A 249 -9.86 -23.50 32.56
C GLN A 249 -9.44 -24.62 33.53
N ARG A 250 -8.68 -24.28 34.58
CA ARG A 250 -8.27 -25.24 35.61
C ARG A 250 -9.47 -25.77 36.40
N GLN A 251 -10.43 -24.92 36.75
CA GLN A 251 -11.66 -25.33 37.43
C GLN A 251 -12.50 -26.27 36.55
N GLN A 252 -12.66 -25.96 35.26
CA GLN A 252 -13.40 -26.82 34.33
C GLN A 252 -12.72 -28.20 34.20
N ASN A 253 -11.39 -28.23 34.08
CA ASN A 253 -10.63 -29.48 33.97
C ASN A 253 -10.72 -30.32 35.26
N ASN A 254 -10.65 -29.67 36.43
CA ASN A 254 -10.84 -30.34 37.72
C ASN A 254 -12.24 -30.95 37.88
N GLN A 255 -13.30 -30.25 37.43
CA GLN A 255 -14.66 -30.81 37.44
C GLN A 255 -14.79 -32.04 36.53
N VAL A 256 -14.18 -32.02 35.35
CA VAL A 256 -14.16 -33.17 34.43
C VAL A 256 -13.42 -34.36 35.04
N GLN A 257 -12.24 -34.13 35.66
CA GLN A 257 -11.50 -35.19 36.34
C GLN A 257 -12.28 -35.77 37.53
N ALA A 258 -12.92 -34.93 38.34
CA ALA A 258 -13.76 -35.37 39.46
C ALA A 258 -14.95 -36.22 38.97
N SER A 259 -15.61 -35.80 37.88
CA SER A 259 -16.69 -36.57 37.25
C SER A 259 -16.19 -37.93 36.73
N GLN A 260 -15.00 -37.98 36.12
CA GLN A 260 -14.38 -39.22 35.66
C GLN A 260 -14.09 -40.19 36.81
N MET A 261 -13.61 -39.68 37.96
CA MET A 261 -13.35 -40.48 39.16
C MET A 261 -14.63 -41.09 39.73
N VAL A 262 -15.73 -40.31 39.78
CA VAL A 262 -17.03 -40.81 40.26
C VAL A 262 -17.59 -41.89 39.33
N LEU A 263 -17.47 -41.70 38.01
CA LEU A 263 -17.91 -42.70 37.03
C LEU A 263 -17.11 -44.01 37.16
N MET A 264 -15.79 -43.90 37.30
CA MET A 264 -14.92 -45.07 37.48
C MET A 264 -15.25 -45.81 38.79
N GLN A 265 -15.51 -45.08 39.88
CA GLN A 265 -15.93 -45.68 41.15
C GLN A 265 -17.27 -46.41 41.01
N GLN A 266 -18.25 -45.84 40.31
CA GLN A 266 -19.54 -46.49 40.06
C GLN A 266 -19.37 -47.79 39.27
N GLN A 267 -18.51 -47.80 38.24
CA GLN A 267 -18.24 -49.01 37.47
C GLN A 267 -17.56 -50.10 38.31
N GLN A 268 -16.62 -49.72 39.20
CA GLN A 268 -16.02 -50.68 40.14
C GLN A 268 -17.03 -51.24 41.14
N GLN A 269 -17.92 -50.40 41.69
CA GLN A 269 -18.96 -50.86 42.62
C GLN A 269 -19.95 -51.83 41.93
N GLN A 270 -20.36 -51.53 40.69
CA GLN A 270 -21.19 -52.45 39.90
C GLN A 270 -20.47 -53.77 39.61
N GLY A 271 -19.17 -53.73 39.27
CA GLY A 271 -18.36 -54.92 39.05
C GLY A 271 -18.19 -55.79 40.30
N GLN A 272 -17.94 -55.17 41.45
CA GLN A 272 -17.87 -55.89 42.74
C GLN A 272 -19.21 -56.50 43.13
N ALA A 273 -20.33 -55.79 42.91
CA ALA A 273 -21.67 -56.32 43.15
C ALA A 273 -21.99 -57.53 42.25
N LEU A 274 -21.59 -57.49 40.97
CA LEU A 274 -21.76 -58.60 40.03
C LEU A 274 -20.94 -59.84 40.46
N ILE A 275 -19.68 -59.65 40.86
CA ILE A 275 -18.83 -60.74 41.37
C ILE A 275 -19.43 -61.35 42.65
N ALA A 276 -19.94 -60.52 43.56
CA ALA A 276 -20.59 -61.01 44.78
C ALA A 276 -21.88 -61.82 44.49
N LEU A 277 -22.64 -61.45 43.46
CA LEU A 277 -23.79 -62.22 43.01
C LEU A 277 -23.37 -63.54 42.34
N LEU A 278 -22.30 -63.53 41.53
CA LEU A 278 -21.76 -64.74 40.90
C LEU A 278 -21.19 -65.72 41.92
N SER A 279 -20.47 -65.25 42.95
CA SER A 279 -20.00 -66.09 44.06
C SER A 279 -21.19 -66.79 44.74
N LYS A 280 -22.27 -66.08 45.04
CA LYS A 280 -23.48 -66.66 45.65
C LYS A 280 -24.20 -67.70 44.78
N ILE A 281 -24.01 -67.66 43.46
CA ILE A 281 -24.57 -68.67 42.54
C ILE A 281 -23.65 -69.89 42.50
N VAL A 282 -22.33 -69.69 42.40
CA VAL A 282 -21.33 -70.78 42.42
C VAL A 282 -21.35 -71.53 43.76
N ASP A 283 -21.53 -70.83 44.88
CA ASP A 283 -21.67 -71.43 46.21
C ASP A 283 -23.00 -72.18 46.42
N LYS A 284 -23.94 -72.09 45.47
CA LYS A 284 -25.25 -72.78 45.50
C LYS A 284 -25.29 -74.05 44.65
N GLU A 285 -24.30 -74.26 43.78
CA GLU A 285 -24.18 -75.44 42.91
C GLU A 285 -23.20 -76.51 43.47
N ASN A 286 -22.60 -76.28 44.64
CA ASN A 286 -21.88 -77.27 45.44
C ASN A 286 -22.62 -77.54 46.76
#